data_AF-A0A3D1ZZX7-F1
#
_entry.id   AF-A0A3D1ZZX7-F1
#
_cell.length_a   1.000
_cell.length_b   1.000
_cell.length_c   1.000
_cell.angle_alpha   90.00
_cell.angle_beta   90.00
_cell.angle_gamma   90.00
#
_symmetry.space_group_name_H-M   'P 1'
#
loop_
_entity.id
_entity.type
_entity.pdbx_description
1 polymer ?
#
loop_
_entity_poly.entity_id
_entity_poly.type
_entity_poly.pdbx_seq_one_letter_code
_entity_poly.pdbx_strand_id
1 'polypeptide(L)'
;MSTQLALKSTPLFVMAAWAVMAIGVVAYLIGLLNAPMELNEKGYYFAVIMYSLYAAISVQKSVRDRAEGLPVNQSYYLLSIVSVFISVGLLVIGLFNAELLLSEKGFFGIAY
;
A
#
# COMPACT_ATOMS: atom_id res chain seq x y z
N MET A 1 5.16 -38.61 -3.27
CA MET A 1 4.13 -37.57 -3.52
C MET A 1 4.10 -36.71 -2.27
N SER A 2 4.89 -35.65 -2.22
CA SER A 2 4.95 -34.76 -1.05
C SER A 2 3.68 -33.93 -1.01
N THR A 3 2.83 -34.21 -0.02
CA THR A 3 1.64 -33.41 0.28
C THR A 3 2.13 -32.01 0.68
N GLN A 4 2.10 -31.08 -0.26
CA GLN A 4 2.23 -29.65 0.05
C GLN A 4 1.05 -29.31 0.96
N LEU A 5 1.28 -29.26 2.28
CA LEU A 5 0.33 -28.66 3.21
C LEU A 5 0.24 -27.18 2.86
N ALA A 6 -0.66 -26.83 1.95
CA ALA A 6 -1.06 -25.44 1.76
C ALA A 6 -1.76 -24.98 3.05
N LEU A 7 -0.98 -24.40 3.96
CA LEU A 7 -1.49 -23.79 5.19
C LEU A 7 -2.35 -22.59 4.80
N LYS A 8 -3.63 -22.85 4.53
CA LYS A 8 -4.63 -21.81 4.26
C LYS A 8 -4.74 -20.91 5.47
N SER A 9 -4.59 -19.61 5.27
CA SER A 9 -4.70 -18.59 6.32
C SER A 9 -6.03 -18.73 7.05
N THR A 10 -6.03 -18.67 8.38
CA THR A 10 -7.27 -18.75 9.15
C THR A 10 -8.14 -17.52 8.87
N PRO A 11 -9.48 -17.63 8.91
CA PRO A 11 -10.37 -16.48 8.72
C PRO A 11 -10.05 -15.31 9.66
N LEU A 12 -9.66 -15.62 10.90
CA LEU A 12 -9.29 -14.61 11.89
C LEU A 12 -8.02 -13.84 11.49
N PHE A 13 -7.02 -14.52 10.95
CA PHE A 13 -5.80 -13.87 10.46
C PHE A 13 -6.10 -12.93 9.28
N VAL A 14 -6.94 -13.38 8.33
CA VAL A 14 -7.36 -12.56 7.19
C VAL A 14 -8.10 -11.31 7.69
N MET A 15 -9.05 -11.45 8.61
CA MET A 15 -9.76 -10.31 9.21
C MET A 15 -8.81 -9.33 9.90
N ALA A 16 -7.83 -9.84 10.66
CA ALA A 16 -6.84 -8.99 11.32
C ALA A 16 -5.99 -8.20 10.30
N ALA A 17 -5.58 -8.83 9.19
CA ALA A 17 -4.83 -8.14 8.13
C ALA A 17 -5.64 -7.00 7.49
N TRP A 18 -6.92 -7.24 7.17
CA TRP A 18 -7.81 -6.19 6.65
C TRP A 18 -8.05 -5.07 7.67
N ALA A 19 -8.19 -5.41 8.95
CA ALA A 19 -8.38 -4.42 10.01
C ALA A 19 -7.13 -3.53 10.17
N VAL A 20 -5.94 -4.12 10.22
CA VAL A 20 -4.67 -3.35 10.34
C VAL A 20 -4.47 -2.45 9.12
N MET A 21 -4.73 -2.95 7.91
CA MET A 21 -4.67 -2.13 6.69
C MET A 21 -5.65 -0.95 6.76
N ALA A 22 -6.90 -1.20 7.16
CA ALA A 22 -7.90 -0.15 7.29
C ALA A 22 -7.50 0.91 8.34
N ILE A 23 -6.95 0.48 9.48
CA ILE A 23 -6.46 1.38 10.52
C ILE A 23 -5.31 2.24 9.99
N GLY A 24 -4.34 1.65 9.27
CA GLY A 24 -3.23 2.39 8.67
C GLY A 24 -3.70 3.46 7.68
N VAL A 25 -4.58 3.07 6.75
CA VAL A 25 -5.16 4.01 5.76
C VAL A 25 -5.95 5.12 6.46
N VAL A 26 -6.81 4.79 7.43
CA VAL A 26 -7.59 5.80 8.16
C VAL A 26 -6.68 6.73 8.96
N ALA A 27 -5.66 6.21 9.64
CA ALA A 27 -4.69 7.02 10.36
C ALA A 27 -3.95 7.97 9.42
N TYR A 28 -3.45 7.46 8.28
CA TYR A 28 -2.78 8.27 7.26
C TYR A 28 -3.70 9.40 6.76
N LEU A 29 -4.96 9.09 6.43
CA LEU A 29 -5.92 10.08 5.96
C LEU A 29 -6.26 11.12 7.03
N ILE A 30 -6.43 10.72 8.29
CA ILE A 30 -6.64 11.66 9.39
C ILE A 30 -5.43 12.59 9.56
N GLY A 31 -4.21 12.05 9.53
CA GLY A 31 -3.00 12.87 9.57
C GLY A 31 -2.92 13.84 8.40
N LEU A 32 -3.27 13.39 7.20
CA LEU A 32 -3.27 14.21 5.99
C LEU A 32 -4.28 15.37 6.05
N LEU A 33 -5.47 15.11 6.60
CA LEU A 33 -6.48 16.14 6.78
C LEU A 33 -6.01 17.22 7.77
N ASN A 34 -5.35 16.82 8.86
CA ASN A 34 -4.89 17.73 9.92
C ASN A 34 -3.54 18.41 9.63
N ALA A 35 -2.72 17.88 8.73
CA ALA A 35 -1.42 18.45 8.42
C ALA A 35 -1.52 19.89 7.88
N PRO A 36 -0.62 20.81 8.29
CA PRO A 36 -0.59 22.19 7.80
C PRO A 36 0.07 22.29 6.41
N MET A 37 -0.47 21.55 5.44
CA MET A 37 -0.01 21.51 4.04
C MET A 37 -1.00 22.25 3.13
N GLU A 38 -0.48 22.78 2.02
CA GLU A 38 -1.30 23.28 0.92
C GLU A 38 -2.16 22.16 0.29
N LEU A 39 -3.29 22.52 -0.32
CA LEU A 39 -4.25 21.54 -0.84
C LEU A 39 -3.65 20.67 -1.96
N ASN A 40 -2.75 21.22 -2.77
CA ASN A 40 -2.04 20.49 -3.82
C ASN A 40 -1.08 19.44 -3.24
N GLU A 41 -0.37 19.75 -2.15
CA GLU A 41 0.50 18.81 -1.43
C GLU A 41 -0.32 17.70 -0.79
N LYS A 42 -1.45 18.04 -0.14
CA LYS A 42 -2.38 17.03 0.38
C LYS A 42 -2.88 16.12 -0.73
N GLY A 43 -3.26 16.69 -1.87
CA GLY A 43 -3.69 15.96 -3.05
C GLY A 43 -2.61 14.99 -3.57
N TYR A 44 -1.35 15.40 -3.56
CA TYR A 44 -0.22 14.55 -3.92
C TYR A 44 -0.12 13.32 -2.99
N TYR A 45 -0.04 13.52 -1.67
CA TYR A 45 0.07 12.41 -0.72
C TYR A 45 -1.15 11.48 -0.72
N PHE A 46 -2.34 12.04 -0.94
CA PHE A 46 -3.57 11.27 -1.12
C PHE A 46 -3.51 10.40 -2.39
N ALA A 47 -3.10 10.97 -3.52
CA ALA A 47 -2.98 10.23 -4.77
C ALA A 47 -1.92 9.12 -4.67
N VAL A 48 -0.81 9.37 -3.97
CA VAL A 48 0.28 8.40 -3.79
C VAL A 48 -0.19 7.18 -2.98
N ILE A 49 -0.89 7.37 -1.85
CA ILE A 49 -1.42 6.22 -1.08
C ILE A 49 -2.49 5.45 -1.85
N MET A 50 -3.39 6.15 -2.57
CA MET A 50 -4.41 5.50 -3.39
C MET A 50 -3.80 4.68 -4.53
N TYR A 51 -2.76 5.22 -5.18
CA TYR A 51 -2.02 4.53 -6.23
C TYR A 51 -1.29 3.29 -5.67
N SER A 52 -0.69 3.41 -4.49
CA SER A 52 -0.02 2.31 -3.80
C SER A 52 -0.97 1.18 -3.44
N LEU A 53 -2.12 1.50 -2.84
CA LEU A 53 -3.15 0.52 -2.48
C LEU A 53 -3.63 -0.24 -3.72
N TYR A 54 -3.92 0.48 -4.81
CA TYR A 54 -4.31 -0.14 -6.07
C TYR A 54 -3.22 -1.08 -6.60
N ALA A 55 -1.97 -0.62 -6.64
CA ALA A 55 -0.85 -1.41 -7.14
C ALA A 55 -0.57 -2.65 -6.26
N ALA A 56 -0.56 -2.50 -4.94
CA ALA A 56 -0.33 -3.58 -3.98
C ALA A 56 -1.44 -4.64 -4.05
N ILE A 57 -2.71 -4.23 -4.11
CA ILE A 57 -3.84 -5.15 -4.27
C ILE A 57 -3.75 -5.87 -5.62
N SER A 58 -3.31 -5.18 -6.68
CA SER A 58 -3.10 -5.77 -8.01
C SER A 58 -2.01 -6.85 -8.00
N VAL A 59 -0.91 -6.63 -7.28
CA VAL A 59 0.13 -7.65 -7.03
C VAL A 59 -0.44 -8.83 -6.24
N GLN A 60 -1.11 -8.56 -5.11
CA GLN A 60 -1.71 -9.61 -4.27
C GLN A 60 -2.68 -10.49 -5.05
N LYS A 61 -3.54 -9.86 -5.87
CA LYS A 61 -4.47 -10.56 -6.76
C LYS A 61 -3.72 -11.44 -7.76
N SER A 62 -2.70 -10.90 -8.43
CA SER A 62 -1.92 -11.64 -9.42
C SER A 62 -1.21 -12.86 -8.81
N VAL A 63 -0.69 -12.73 -7.59
CA VAL A 63 -0.05 -13.83 -6.85
C VAL A 63 -1.08 -14.90 -6.46
N ARG A 64 -2.25 -14.49 -5.94
CA ARG A 64 -3.34 -15.40 -5.61
C ARG A 64 -3.85 -16.14 -6.85
N ASP A 65 -4.15 -15.41 -7.92
CA ASP A 65 -4.68 -15.97 -9.15
C ASP A 65 -3.69 -16.99 -9.75
N ARG A 66 -2.38 -16.73 -9.70
CA ARG A 66 -1.33 -17.70 -10.08
C ARG A 66 -1.33 -18.95 -9.20
N ALA A 67 -1.52 -18.80 -7.89
CA ALA A 67 -1.59 -19.93 -6.95
C ALA A 67 -2.87 -20.77 -7.13
N GLU A 68 -3.96 -20.15 -7.58
CA GLU A 68 -5.23 -20.81 -7.91
C GLU A 68 -5.26 -21.39 -9.34
N GLY A 69 -4.19 -21.23 -10.12
CA GLY A 69 -4.08 -21.74 -11.49
C GLY A 69 -4.84 -20.91 -12.54
N LEU A 70 -5.26 -19.69 -12.19
CA LEU A 70 -5.88 -18.76 -13.12
C LEU A 70 -4.82 -18.10 -14.03
N PRO A 71 -5.17 -17.76 -15.29
CA PRO A 71 -4.24 -17.09 -16.19
C PRO A 71 -3.92 -15.69 -15.69
N VAL A 72 -2.63 -15.38 -15.52
CA VAL A 72 -2.13 -14.07 -15.11
C VAL A 72 -1.28 -13.47 -16.21
N ASN A 73 -1.60 -12.24 -16.62
CA ASN A 73 -0.77 -11.52 -17.58
C ASN A 73 0.54 -11.06 -16.93
N GLN A 74 1.67 -11.54 -17.42
CA GLN A 74 2.99 -11.22 -16.88
C GLN A 74 3.30 -9.72 -16.98
N SER A 75 2.86 -9.02 -18.03
CA SER A 75 3.11 -7.58 -18.15
C SER A 75 2.33 -6.78 -17.10
N TYR A 76 1.09 -7.18 -16.80
CA TYR A 76 0.28 -6.57 -15.75
C TYR A 76 0.90 -6.78 -14.35
N TYR A 77 1.39 -8.00 -14.07
CA TYR A 77 2.06 -8.31 -12.81
C TYR A 77 3.32 -7.45 -12.63
N LEU A 78 4.17 -7.36 -13.65
CA LEU A 78 5.38 -6.53 -13.61
C LEU A 78 5.06 -5.05 -13.46
N LEU A 79 4.06 -4.55 -14.20
CA LEU A 79 3.63 -3.16 -14.08
C LEU A 79 3.17 -2.85 -12.66
N SER A 80 2.38 -3.74 -12.05
CA SER A 80 1.89 -3.57 -10.69
C SER A 80 3.04 -3.54 -9.66
N ILE A 81 4.06 -4.39 -9.80
CA ILE A 81 5.24 -4.36 -8.94
C ILE A 81 6.01 -3.04 -9.08
N VAL A 82 6.27 -2.62 -10.32
CA VAL A 82 6.95 -1.35 -10.59
C VAL A 82 6.16 -0.18 -10.01
N SER A 83 4.83 -0.19 -10.14
CA SER A 83 3.94 0.81 -9.54
C SER A 83 4.05 0.88 -8.02
N VAL A 84 4.17 -0.26 -7.32
CA VAL A 84 4.40 -0.26 -5.87
C VAL A 84 5.71 0.47 -5.54
N PHE A 85 6.82 0.14 -6.21
CA PHE A 85 8.10 0.80 -5.97
C PHE A 85 8.09 2.29 -6.33
N ILE A 86 7.41 2.67 -7.42
CA ILE A 86 7.22 4.08 -7.79
C ILE A 86 6.45 4.82 -6.70
N SER A 87 5.36 4.24 -6.18
CA SER A 87 4.55 4.88 -5.14
C SER A 87 5.36 5.11 -3.86
N VAL A 88 6.16 4.13 -3.44
CA VAL A 88 7.07 4.26 -2.29
C VAL A 88 8.13 5.32 -2.56
N GLY A 89 8.73 5.33 -3.76
CA GLY A 89 9.70 6.35 -4.14
C GLY A 89 9.13 7.76 -4.12
N LEU A 90 7.90 7.93 -4.62
CA LEU A 90 7.17 9.20 -4.58
C LEU A 90 6.89 9.63 -3.14
N LEU A 91 6.39 8.74 -2.27
CA LEU A 91 6.22 9.06 -0.85
C LEU A 91 7.52 9.56 -0.23
N VAL A 92 8.62 8.83 -0.44
CA VAL A 92 9.93 9.16 0.12
C VAL A 92 10.39 10.53 -0.37
N ILE A 93 10.34 10.79 -1.68
CA ILE A 93 10.69 12.08 -2.27
C ILE A 93 9.81 13.20 -1.72
N GLY A 94 8.49 12.98 -1.63
CA GLY A 94 7.54 13.92 -1.05
C GLY A 94 7.92 14.28 0.38
N LEU A 95 8.11 13.28 1.25
CA LEU A 95 8.43 13.49 2.66
C LEU A 95 9.79 14.16 2.85
N PHE A 96 10.79 13.85 2.02
CA PHE A 96 12.07 14.55 2.05
C PHE A 96 11.92 16.04 1.77
N ASN A 97 11.07 16.43 0.81
CA ASN A 97 10.90 17.82 0.38
C ASN A 97 9.84 18.60 1.17
N ALA A 98 8.94 17.94 1.89
CA ALA A 98 7.87 18.63 2.59
C ALA A 98 8.37 19.43 3.81
N GLU A 99 7.78 20.59 4.04
CA GLU A 99 8.02 21.47 5.20
C GLU A 99 7.26 20.99 6.45
N LEU A 100 7.49 19.72 6.83
CA LEU A 100 6.90 19.08 8.01
C LEU A 100 7.92 18.84 9.12
N LEU A 101 7.44 18.74 10.36
CA LEU A 101 8.25 18.26 11.47
C LEU A 101 8.68 16.81 11.21
N LEU A 102 9.86 16.43 11.72
CA LEU A 102 10.39 15.08 11.53
C LEU A 102 9.44 14.00 12.09
N SER A 103 8.72 14.30 13.18
CA SER A 103 7.70 13.41 13.75
C SER A 103 6.51 13.19 12.82
N GLU A 104 6.08 14.23 12.10
CA GLU A 104 4.99 14.13 11.14
C GLU A 104 5.43 13.35 9.90
N LYS A 105 6.66 13.58 9.43
CA LYS A 105 7.26 12.76 8.36
C LYS A 105 7.34 11.30 8.75
N GLY A 106 7.77 11.02 9.98
CA GLY A 106 7.80 9.66 10.53
C GLY A 106 6.41 9.03 10.62
N PHE A 107 5.40 9.79 11.05
CA PHE A 107 4.01 9.34 11.08
C PHE A 107 3.52 8.91 9.69
N PHE A 108 3.69 9.76 8.66
CA PHE A 108 3.29 9.41 7.30
C PHE A 108 4.07 8.23 6.74
N GLY A 109 5.36 8.12 7.04
CA GLY A 109 6.18 6.99 6.60
C GLY A 109 5.81 5.66 7.25
N ILE A 110 5.33 5.66 8.50
CA ILE A 110 4.90 4.44 9.22
C ILE A 110 3.46 4.05 8.87
N ALA A 111 2.58 5.03 8.66
CA ALA A 111 1.17 4.78 8.38
C ALA A 111 0.89 4.34 6.93
N TYR A 112 1.82 4.60 6.02
CA TYR A 112 1.76 4.24 4.60
C TYR A 112 2.05 2.75 4.36
#